data_AF-A0A950QWK5-F1
#
_entry.id   AF-A0A950QWK5-F1
#
_cell.length_a   1.000
_cell.length_b   1.000
_cell.length_c   1.000
_cell.angle_alpha   90.00
_cell.angle_beta   90.00
_cell.angle_gamma   90.00
#
_symmetry.space_group_name_H-M   'P 1'
#
loop_
_entity.id
_entity.type
_entity.pdbx_description
1 polymer ?
#
loop_
_entity_poly.entity_id
_entity_poly.type
_entity_poly.pdbx_seq_one_letter_code
_entity_poly.pdbx_strand_id
1 'polypeptide(L)'
;MSERPRVFLLSPAKAGGPRYSMLLREQASFDLAVKLRQGTATIGQIYTFISGLYFRGKMAYAEVFRAAPPGVPPRLVIVPGAGLVPPETPVAMEQLEAIATVPVHEDNRAYRDALLRAAELLDRHAGPACSYVLLGSVASA
;
A
#
# COMPACT_ATOMS: atom_id res chain seq x y z
N MET A 1 5.42 -25.43 17.19
CA MET A 1 4.16 -25.23 16.44
C MET A 1 4.52 -24.48 15.16
N SER A 2 4.26 -25.03 13.98
CA SER A 2 4.48 -24.28 12.73
C SER A 2 3.41 -23.18 12.68
N GLU A 3 3.85 -21.92 12.64
CA GLU A 3 2.95 -20.77 12.60
C GLU A 3 2.20 -20.78 11.26
N ARG A 4 0.87 -20.56 11.28
CA ARG A 4 0.07 -20.53 10.04
C ARG A 4 0.62 -19.45 9.10
N PRO A 5 0.74 -19.72 7.78
CA PRO A 5 1.18 -18.70 6.86
C PRO A 5 0.27 -17.48 6.89
N ARG A 6 0.84 -16.28 6.77
CA ARG A 6 0.05 -15.04 6.75
C ARG A 6 0.62 -13.97 5.85
N VAL A 7 -0.27 -13.18 5.29
CA VAL A 7 0.02 -11.98 4.50
C VAL A 7 -0.62 -10.78 5.15
N PHE A 8 0.15 -9.69 5.28
CA PHE A 8 -0.35 -8.44 5.83
C PHE A 8 -0.87 -7.53 4.72
N LEU A 9 -2.09 -7.01 4.88
CA LEU A 9 -2.69 -6.03 3.99
C LEU A 9 -2.69 -4.68 4.70
N LEU A 10 -1.97 -3.71 4.17
CA LEU A 10 -1.76 -2.41 4.80
C LEU A 10 -2.68 -1.41 4.13
N SER A 11 -3.67 -0.90 4.88
CA SER A 11 -4.49 0.22 4.42
C SER A 11 -3.73 1.54 4.64
N PRO A 12 -3.36 2.28 3.59
CA PRO A 12 -2.69 3.57 3.75
C PRO A 12 -3.69 4.69 4.08
N ALA A 13 -3.17 5.87 4.47
CA ALA A 13 -3.98 7.08 4.49
C ALA A 13 -4.31 7.54 3.06
N LYS A 14 -5.35 8.37 2.92
CA LYS A 14 -5.72 9.02 1.66
C LYS A 14 -4.51 9.77 1.06
N ALA A 15 -4.15 9.43 -0.17
CA ALA A 15 -3.23 10.23 -0.98
C ALA A 15 -3.97 11.52 -1.39
N GLY A 16 -3.45 12.69 -1.01
CA GLY A 16 -4.12 13.99 -1.24
C GLY A 16 -4.17 14.93 -0.05
N GLY A 17 -3.56 14.58 1.10
CA GLY A 17 -3.42 15.49 2.24
C GLY A 17 -2.23 16.47 2.11
N PRO A 18 -2.01 17.35 3.11
CA PRO A 18 -0.95 18.38 3.05
C PRO A 18 0.45 17.85 2.76
N ARG A 19 0.79 16.66 3.30
CA ARG A 19 2.09 16.01 3.04
C ARG A 19 2.21 15.49 1.62
N TYR A 20 1.12 15.05 0.99
CA TYR A 20 1.12 14.73 -0.43
C TYR A 20 1.45 15.98 -1.26
N SER A 21 0.80 17.11 -0.95
CA SER A 21 1.08 18.38 -1.63
C SER A 21 2.52 18.85 -1.43
N MET A 22 3.10 18.68 -0.24
CA MET A 22 4.52 18.99 0.02
C MET A 22 5.47 18.16 -0.85
N LEU A 23 5.14 16.89 -1.06
CA LEU A 23 5.94 15.97 -1.86
C LEU A 23 5.95 16.32 -3.35
N LEU A 24 4.83 16.83 -3.87
CA LEU A 24 4.70 17.21 -5.28
C LEU A 24 5.18 18.62 -5.61
N ARG A 25 5.59 19.43 -4.62
CA ARG A 25 6.14 20.76 -4.91
C ARG A 25 7.38 20.64 -5.80
N GLU A 26 7.40 21.37 -6.91
CA GLU A 26 8.54 21.38 -7.83
C GLU A 26 9.85 21.75 -7.12
N GLN A 27 9.79 22.69 -6.16
CA GLN A 27 10.95 23.17 -5.41
C GLN A 27 11.36 22.23 -4.26
N ALA A 28 10.63 21.14 -4.01
CA ALA A 28 10.97 20.19 -2.95
C ALA A 28 12.28 19.46 -3.26
N SER A 29 13.30 19.67 -2.44
CA SER A 29 14.65 19.14 -2.63
C SER A 29 15.05 18.02 -1.65
N PHE A 30 14.13 17.61 -0.77
CA PHE A 30 14.39 16.49 0.14
C PHE A 30 14.43 15.15 -0.63
N ASP A 31 15.17 14.18 -0.09
CA ASP A 31 15.51 12.90 -0.74
C ASP A 31 14.32 12.21 -1.44
N LEU A 32 13.18 12.07 -0.76
CA LEU A 32 12.02 11.40 -1.34
C LEU A 32 11.39 12.16 -2.52
N ALA A 33 11.38 13.50 -2.49
CA ALA A 33 10.87 14.30 -3.61
C ALA A 33 11.79 14.16 -4.85
N VAL A 34 13.11 14.10 -4.63
CA VAL A 34 14.09 13.84 -5.69
C VAL A 34 13.89 12.45 -6.28
N LYS A 35 13.76 11.42 -5.43
CA LYS A 35 13.51 10.03 -5.86
C LYS A 35 12.21 9.90 -6.65
N LEU A 36 11.15 10.60 -6.24
CA LEU A 36 9.87 10.58 -6.95
C LEU A 36 10.01 11.14 -8.37
N ARG A 37 10.69 12.28 -8.54
CA ARG A 37 10.96 12.86 -9.88
C ARG A 37 11.84 11.97 -10.74
N GLN A 38 12.72 11.18 -10.12
CA GLN A 38 13.58 10.21 -10.82
C GLN A 38 12.89 8.87 -11.08
N GLY A 39 11.64 8.68 -10.63
CA GLY A 39 10.92 7.40 -10.75
C GLY A 39 11.46 6.27 -9.87
N THR A 40 12.26 6.59 -8.85
CA THR A 40 12.90 5.61 -7.94
C THR A 40 12.25 5.55 -6.56
N ALA A 41 11.28 6.42 -6.27
CA ALA A 41 10.50 6.34 -5.05
C ALA A 41 9.57 5.12 -5.09
N THR A 42 9.36 4.50 -3.94
CA THR A 42 8.50 3.31 -3.80
C THR A 42 7.19 3.64 -3.10
N ILE A 43 6.15 2.85 -3.38
CA ILE A 43 4.83 2.96 -2.72
C ILE A 43 4.96 3.04 -1.18
N GLY A 44 5.80 2.21 -0.59
CA GLY A 44 6.04 2.18 0.85
C GLY A 44 6.65 3.47 1.38
N GLN A 45 7.62 4.06 0.67
CA GLN A 45 8.23 5.34 1.05
C GLN A 45 7.22 6.48 0.96
N ILE A 46 6.43 6.52 -0.12
CA ILE A 46 5.38 7.52 -0.35
C ILE A 46 4.34 7.50 0.77
N TYR A 47 3.78 6.33 1.08
CA TYR A 47 2.78 6.22 2.13
C TYR A 47 3.36 6.37 3.54
N THR A 48 4.63 6.01 3.77
CA THR A 48 5.32 6.33 5.03
C THR A 48 5.43 7.84 5.21
N PHE A 49 5.75 8.59 4.15
CA PHE A 49 5.83 10.05 4.20
C PHE A 49 4.46 10.68 4.43
N ILE A 50 3.44 10.31 3.63
CA ILE A 50 2.11 10.93 3.66
C ILE A 50 1.30 10.55 4.91
N SER A 51 1.51 9.35 5.45
CA SER A 51 0.75 8.83 6.60
C SER A 51 1.53 8.89 7.92
N GLY A 52 2.85 9.04 7.89
CA GLY A 52 3.69 9.23 9.08
C GLY A 52 3.80 7.98 9.96
N LEU A 53 3.85 8.21 11.28
CA LEU A 53 4.05 7.15 12.28
C LEU A 53 3.02 6.02 12.17
N TYR A 54 1.78 6.34 11.79
CA TYR A 54 0.72 5.34 11.67
C TYR A 54 1.05 4.27 10.61
N PHE A 55 1.47 4.67 9.40
CA PHE A 55 1.84 3.70 8.37
C PHE A 55 3.20 3.06 8.63
N ARG A 56 4.14 3.82 9.20
CA ARG A 56 5.45 3.28 9.61
C ARG A 56 5.29 2.12 10.60
N GLY A 57 4.39 2.25 11.58
CA GLY A 57 4.10 1.19 12.55
C GLY A 57 3.56 -0.08 11.89
N LYS A 58 2.65 0.05 10.92
CA LYS A 58 2.10 -1.08 10.16
C LYS A 58 3.18 -1.81 9.36
N MET A 59 4.04 -1.04 8.66
CA MET A 59 5.17 -1.59 7.91
C MET A 59 6.13 -2.35 8.82
N ALA A 60 6.49 -1.77 9.97
CA ALA A 60 7.36 -2.42 10.94
C ALA A 60 6.74 -3.69 11.53
N TYR A 61 5.46 -3.64 11.88
CA TYR A 61 4.74 -4.82 12.39
C TYR A 61 4.69 -5.94 11.35
N ALA A 62 4.32 -5.62 10.12
CA ALA A 62 4.26 -6.59 9.03
C ALA A 62 5.63 -7.21 8.70
N GLU A 63 6.73 -6.46 8.82
CA GLU A 63 8.09 -6.99 8.66
C GLU A 63 8.44 -7.97 9.78
N VAL A 64 8.24 -7.59 11.05
CA VAL A 64 8.60 -8.43 12.20
C VAL A 64 7.84 -9.75 12.21
N PHE A 65 6.56 -9.73 11.86
CA PHE A 65 5.68 -10.90 11.92
C PHE A 65 5.49 -11.61 10.57
N ARG A 66 6.32 -11.32 9.57
CA ARG A 66 6.17 -11.93 8.23
C ARG A 66 6.22 -13.45 8.28
N ALA A 67 5.24 -14.11 7.67
CA ALA A 67 5.21 -15.57 7.53
C ALA A 67 4.44 -15.98 6.26
N ALA A 68 4.64 -15.26 5.15
CA ALA A 68 3.93 -15.60 3.91
C ALA A 68 4.42 -16.91 3.30
N PRO A 69 3.56 -17.60 2.54
CA PRO A 69 3.97 -18.74 1.71
C PRO A 69 5.11 -18.38 0.75
N PRO A 70 5.96 -19.35 0.35
CA PRO A 70 6.99 -19.13 -0.66
C PRO A 70 6.41 -18.52 -1.95
N GLY A 71 7.06 -17.50 -2.49
CA GLY A 71 6.62 -16.82 -3.72
C GLY A 71 5.51 -15.79 -3.52
N VAL A 72 4.97 -15.63 -2.30
CA VAL A 72 3.94 -14.63 -1.99
C VAL A 72 4.57 -13.45 -1.21
N PRO A 73 4.31 -12.19 -1.61
CA PRO A 73 4.77 -11.04 -0.85
C PRO A 73 4.23 -11.05 0.59
N PRO A 74 5.08 -10.86 1.62
CA PRO A 74 4.65 -10.94 3.01
C PRO A 74 3.74 -9.78 3.45
N ARG A 75 3.80 -8.68 2.72
CA ARG A 75 3.00 -7.47 2.95
C ARG A 75 2.63 -6.82 1.64
N LEU A 76 1.43 -6.29 1.57
CA LEU A 76 0.89 -5.59 0.42
C LEU A 76 0.18 -4.33 0.90
N VAL A 77 0.32 -3.24 0.16
CA VAL A 77 -0.38 -1.99 0.40
C VAL A 77 -1.64 -1.96 -0.45
N ILE A 78 -2.77 -1.57 0.15
CA ILE A 78 -4.01 -1.32 -0.60
C ILE A 78 -3.87 0.04 -1.29
N VAL A 79 -3.61 0.04 -2.58
CA VAL A 79 -3.39 1.25 -3.38
C VAL A 79 -4.65 1.57 -4.20
N PRO A 80 -5.27 2.75 -4.02
CA PRO A 80 -6.47 3.12 -4.77
C PRO A 80 -6.27 3.02 -6.29
N GLY A 81 -7.19 2.33 -6.97
CA GLY A 81 -7.12 2.08 -8.42
C GLY A 81 -6.14 0.99 -8.85
N ALA A 82 -5.20 0.57 -8.00
CA ALA A 82 -4.17 -0.42 -8.32
C ALA A 82 -4.28 -1.74 -7.53
N GLY A 83 -5.11 -1.80 -6.49
CA GLY A 83 -5.36 -3.03 -5.74
C GLY A 83 -4.30 -3.29 -4.67
N LEU A 84 -3.67 -4.46 -4.67
CA LEU A 84 -2.65 -4.86 -3.69
C LEU A 84 -1.26 -4.77 -4.31
N VAL A 85 -0.41 -3.91 -3.75
CA VAL A 85 0.91 -3.59 -4.33
C VAL A 85 2.02 -3.82 -3.30
N PRO A 86 3.13 -4.50 -3.64
CA PRO A 86 4.30 -4.56 -2.78
C PRO A 86 4.81 -3.16 -2.42
N PRO A 87 5.16 -2.88 -1.16
CA PRO A 87 5.65 -1.56 -0.77
C PRO A 87 6.97 -1.18 -1.46
N GLU A 88 7.73 -2.14 -1.95
CA GLU A 88 8.97 -1.94 -2.69
C GLU A 88 8.74 -1.55 -4.17
N THR A 89 7.50 -1.59 -4.66
CA THR A 89 7.17 -1.23 -6.04
C THR A 89 7.48 0.26 -6.31
N PRO A 90 8.32 0.58 -7.32
CA PRO A 90 8.54 1.95 -7.75
C PRO A 90 7.26 2.60 -8.27
N VAL A 91 7.13 3.91 -8.07
CA VAL A 91 5.98 4.68 -8.53
C VAL A 91 6.42 5.99 -9.16
N ALA A 92 5.90 6.26 -10.36
CA ALA A 92 6.09 7.52 -11.07
C ALA A 92 5.11 8.59 -10.58
N MET A 93 5.39 9.85 -10.92
CA MET A 93 4.57 10.98 -10.50
C MET A 93 3.14 10.89 -11.05
N GLU A 94 2.99 10.54 -12.32
CA GLU A 94 1.70 10.45 -13.01
C GLU A 94 0.84 9.32 -12.41
N GLN A 95 1.49 8.21 -12.01
CA GLN A 95 0.82 7.12 -11.32
C GLN A 95 0.34 7.56 -9.93
N LEU A 96 1.16 8.31 -9.20
CA LEU A 96 0.81 8.83 -7.89
C LEU A 96 -0.35 9.84 -7.97
N GLU A 97 -0.38 10.69 -8.99
CA GLU A 97 -1.49 11.59 -9.29
C GLU A 97 -2.77 10.82 -9.61
N ALA A 98 -2.70 9.81 -10.46
CA ALA A 98 -3.83 8.94 -10.77
C ALA A 98 -4.38 8.29 -9.48
N ILE A 99 -3.51 7.74 -8.63
CA ILE A 99 -3.90 7.14 -7.34
C ILE A 99 -4.65 8.15 -6.45
N ALA A 100 -4.18 9.40 -6.38
CA ALA A 100 -4.78 10.43 -5.54
C ALA A 100 -6.19 10.85 -6.00
N THR A 101 -6.52 10.65 -7.28
CA THR A 101 -7.84 10.95 -7.84
C THR A 101 -8.89 9.87 -7.62
N VAL A 102 -8.52 8.71 -7.05
CA VAL A 102 -9.45 7.59 -6.80
C VAL A 102 -9.98 7.65 -5.35
N PRO A 103 -11.26 8.00 -5.13
CA PRO A 103 -11.89 7.89 -3.82
C PRO A 103 -11.82 6.47 -3.24
N VAL A 104 -11.41 6.37 -1.98
CA VAL A 104 -11.48 5.13 -1.20
C VAL A 104 -12.91 4.98 -0.67
N HIS A 105 -13.75 4.32 -1.46
CA HIS A 105 -15.16 4.06 -1.13
C HIS A 105 -15.62 2.76 -1.80
N GLU A 106 -16.47 1.98 -1.14
CA GLU A 106 -16.94 0.68 -1.66
C GLU A 106 -17.77 0.80 -2.95
N ASP A 107 -18.53 1.88 -3.09
CA ASP A 107 -19.27 2.17 -4.33
C ASP A 107 -18.38 2.62 -5.49
N ASN A 108 -17.14 3.04 -5.21
CA ASN A 108 -16.21 3.41 -6.26
C ASN A 108 -15.66 2.16 -6.94
N ARG A 109 -16.20 1.84 -8.12
CA ARG A 109 -15.80 0.68 -8.93
C ARG A 109 -14.30 0.62 -9.22
N ALA A 110 -13.65 1.76 -9.48
CA ALA A 110 -12.21 1.79 -9.76
C ALA A 110 -11.38 1.32 -8.56
N TYR A 111 -11.82 1.67 -7.34
CA TYR A 111 -11.21 1.18 -6.10
C TYR A 111 -11.57 -0.28 -5.82
N ARG A 112 -12.88 -0.56 -5.74
CA ARG A 112 -13.40 -1.87 -5.33
C ARG A 112 -12.96 -2.97 -6.28
N ASP A 113 -13.15 -2.80 -7.58
CA ASP A 113 -12.91 -3.88 -8.54
C ASP A 113 -11.40 -4.17 -8.66
N ALA A 114 -10.54 -3.15 -8.52
CA ALA A 114 -9.08 -3.35 -8.47
C ALA A 114 -8.65 -4.13 -7.22
N LEU A 115 -9.23 -3.82 -6.06
CA LEU A 115 -8.95 -4.52 -4.81
C LEU A 115 -9.44 -5.98 -4.85
N LEU A 116 -10.66 -6.23 -5.33
CA LEU A 116 -11.22 -7.58 -5.42
C LEU A 116 -10.41 -8.48 -6.34
N ARG A 117 -10.05 -8.00 -7.55
CA ARG A 117 -9.20 -8.77 -8.48
C ARG A 117 -7.84 -9.11 -7.86
N ALA A 118 -7.22 -8.15 -7.15
CA ALA A 118 -5.94 -8.38 -6.51
C ALA A 118 -6.05 -9.35 -5.32
N ALA A 119 -7.14 -9.29 -4.56
CA ALA A 119 -7.42 -10.22 -3.46
C ALA A 119 -7.65 -11.66 -3.96
N GLU A 120 -8.41 -11.84 -5.04
CA GLU A 120 -8.61 -13.15 -5.69
C GLU A 120 -7.29 -13.73 -6.23
N LEU A 121 -6.44 -12.88 -6.81
CA LEU A 121 -5.13 -13.30 -7.28
C LEU A 121 -4.24 -13.74 -6.10
N LEU A 122 -4.20 -12.95 -5.03
CA LEU A 122 -3.45 -13.27 -3.83
C LEU A 122 -3.92 -14.60 -3.23
N ASP A 123 -5.24 -14.82 -3.13
CA ASP A 123 -5.79 -16.02 -2.50
C ASP A 123 -5.44 -17.29 -3.26
N ARG A 124 -5.51 -17.24 -4.59
CA ARG A 124 -5.08 -18.36 -5.44
C ARG A 124 -3.59 -18.71 -5.27
N HIS A 125 -2.73 -17.72 -5.02
CA HIS A 125 -1.29 -17.96 -4.87
C HIS A 125 -0.88 -18.33 -3.44
N ALA A 126 -1.56 -17.77 -2.43
CA ALA A 126 -1.25 -18.03 -1.03
C ALA A 126 -1.81 -19.35 -0.52
N GLY A 127 -2.89 -19.83 -1.13
CA GLY A 127 -3.51 -21.11 -0.82
C GLY A 127 -4.36 -21.09 0.46
N PRO A 128 -5.16 -22.15 0.67
CA PRO A 128 -6.26 -22.15 1.65
C PRO A 128 -5.82 -22.13 3.12
N ALA A 129 -4.54 -22.37 3.40
CA ALA A 129 -4.00 -22.33 4.75
C ALA A 129 -3.50 -20.93 5.16
N CYS A 130 -3.44 -19.98 4.22
CA CYS A 130 -2.94 -18.63 4.48
C CYS A 130 -4.00 -17.78 5.17
N SER A 131 -3.57 -17.03 6.19
CA SER A 131 -4.39 -16.03 6.88
C SER A 131 -4.07 -14.62 6.35
N TYR A 132 -5.08 -13.77 6.18
CA TYR A 132 -4.89 -12.37 5.80
C TYR A 132 -5.09 -11.46 7.00
N VAL A 133 -4.10 -10.62 7.29
CA VAL A 133 -4.14 -9.69 8.44
C VAL A 133 -4.24 -8.26 7.91
N LEU A 134 -5.39 -7.63 8.07
CA LEU A 134 -5.59 -6.23 7.72
C LEU A 134 -5.01 -5.31 8.80
N LEU A 135 -3.98 -4.55 8.44
CA LEU A 135 -3.40 -3.50 9.27
C LEU A 135 -3.98 -2.15 8.85
N GLY A 136 -5.10 -1.79 9.45
CA GLY A 136 -5.68 -0.46 9.29
C GLY A 136 -6.99 -0.26 9.99
N SER A 137 -7.50 0.96 9.90
CA SER A 137 -8.85 1.25 10.36
C SER A 137 -9.82 0.64 9.37
N VAL A 138 -10.70 -0.23 9.87
CA VAL A 138 -11.98 -0.49 9.20
C VAL A 138 -12.80 0.77 9.51
N ALA A 139 -13.15 1.55 8.50
CA ALA A 139 -14.12 2.62 8.70
C ALA A 139 -15.45 1.94 9.05
N SER A 140 -15.73 1.77 10.33
CA SER A 140 -17.06 1.46 10.82
C SER A 140 -17.91 2.69 10.52
N ALA A 141 -18.95 2.51 9.71
CA ALA A 141 -20.05 3.46 9.58
C ALA A 141 -20.70 3.72 10.93
#